data_AF-A0A3S0DCT3-F1
#
_entry.id   AF-A0A3S0DCT3-F1
#
_cell.length_a   1.000
_cell.length_b   1.000
_cell.length_c   1.000
_cell.angle_alpha   90.00
_cell.angle_beta   90.00
_cell.angle_gamma   90.00
#
_symmetry.space_group_name_H-M   'P 1'
#
loop_
_entity.id
_entity.type
_entity.pdbx_description
1 polymer ?
#
loop_
_entity_poly.entity_id
_entity_poly.type
_entity_poly.pdbx_seq_one_letter_code
_entity_poly.pdbx_strand_id
1 'polypeptide(L)'
;MSILGAAHACGTKAHAVVRASLCLSLVCAMSACASAPMRSDRNPSDAPAQVAAPDAFFAAIRAHCGKAYAGIVRADTPPPANSPFADRPLVMHVRECGDDEIRIPFHVGEDRSRTWVLTRTASGLRLKHDHRHHDGSPDAVTQYGGDAASTGTAVRQEFPVDSESVENFLANGLRASIRNTWAIEIERDRRFVYELSRPDGRLFRVEFDLDRPVPAPPAPWGGGS
;
A
#
# COMPACT_ATOMS: atom_id res chain seq x y z
N MET A 1 -23.55 45.93 -42.95
CA MET A 1 -22.32 45.21 -43.33
C MET A 1 -22.55 43.74 -43.03
N SER A 2 -23.05 42.91 -43.95
CA SER A 2 -22.33 42.34 -45.12
C SER A 2 -21.18 41.44 -44.63
N ILE A 3 -21.04 40.14 -44.96
CA ILE A 3 -21.40 39.36 -46.16
C ILE A 3 -21.58 37.86 -45.79
N LEU A 4 -22.45 37.20 -46.57
CA LEU A 4 -22.66 35.75 -46.78
C LEU A 4 -21.40 34.87 -46.96
N GLY A 5 -21.56 33.56 -46.72
CA GLY A 5 -20.69 32.49 -47.22
C GLY A 5 -21.36 31.11 -47.22
N ALA A 6 -22.04 30.77 -48.31
CA ALA A 6 -22.48 29.43 -48.78
C ALA A 6 -21.25 28.58 -49.24
N ALA A 7 -21.25 27.28 -49.60
CA ALA A 7 -22.04 26.06 -49.48
C ALA A 7 -21.22 24.90 -50.15
N HIS A 8 -21.74 23.66 -50.15
CA HIS A 8 -21.39 22.49 -51.00
C HIS A 8 -20.05 21.76 -50.69
N ALA A 9 -19.92 20.43 -50.77
CA ALA A 9 -20.52 19.50 -51.72
C ALA A 9 -20.68 18.04 -51.20
N CYS A 10 -21.65 17.37 -51.85
CA CYS A 10 -21.98 15.95 -51.86
C CYS A 10 -20.94 15.12 -52.65
N GLY A 11 -20.76 13.84 -52.29
CA GLY A 11 -19.92 12.91 -53.03
C GLY A 11 -20.18 11.44 -52.69
N THR A 12 -21.21 10.86 -53.29
CA THR A 12 -21.52 9.42 -53.35
C THR A 12 -20.57 8.70 -54.31
N LYS A 13 -20.11 7.48 -53.99
CA LYS A 13 -19.92 6.40 -54.98
C LYS A 13 -20.19 5.04 -54.35
N ALA A 14 -21.31 4.45 -54.75
CA ALA A 14 -21.57 3.02 -54.65
C ALA A 14 -20.90 2.30 -55.84
N HIS A 15 -20.41 1.09 -55.63
CA HIS A 15 -20.41 0.04 -56.67
C HIS A 15 -20.63 -1.30 -56.00
N ALA A 16 -21.55 -2.04 -56.59
CA ALA A 16 -22.10 -3.28 -56.13
C ALA A 16 -21.64 -4.44 -57.02
N VAL A 17 -22.14 -5.63 -56.65
CA VAL A 17 -22.56 -6.74 -57.52
C VAL A 17 -21.63 -7.97 -57.62
N VAL A 18 -22.03 -9.00 -56.86
CA VAL A 18 -22.42 -10.38 -57.24
C VAL A 18 -21.51 -11.22 -58.18
N ARG A 19 -21.23 -12.47 -57.78
CA ARG A 19 -21.57 -13.75 -58.48
C ARG A 19 -21.00 -14.96 -57.71
N ALA A 20 -21.86 -15.87 -57.20
CA ALA A 20 -22.42 -17.08 -57.84
C ALA A 20 -21.51 -18.32 -57.58
N SER A 21 -21.96 -19.32 -56.80
CA SER A 21 -22.52 -20.64 -57.23
C SER A 21 -21.45 -21.55 -57.85
N LEU A 22 -21.31 -22.88 -57.63
CA LEU A 22 -22.16 -23.98 -57.19
C LEU A 22 -21.28 -25.25 -57.02
N CYS A 23 -21.82 -26.32 -56.40
CA CYS A 23 -21.39 -27.75 -56.44
C CYS A 23 -20.11 -28.12 -55.65
N LEU A 24 -19.96 -29.31 -55.03
CA LEU A 24 -20.46 -30.64 -55.36
C LEU A 24 -20.46 -31.54 -54.10
N SER A 25 -21.36 -32.51 -54.10
CA SER A 25 -21.69 -33.49 -53.06
C SER A 25 -20.61 -34.55 -52.77
N LEU A 26 -20.77 -35.18 -51.59
CA LEU A 26 -20.50 -36.59 -51.26
C LEU A 26 -19.06 -36.99 -50.84
N VAL A 27 -18.91 -37.49 -49.61
CA VAL A 27 -18.42 -38.86 -49.27
C VAL A 27 -18.50 -39.05 -47.74
N CYS A 28 -19.14 -40.16 -47.33
CA CYS A 28 -19.16 -40.68 -45.96
C CYS A 28 -17.78 -41.24 -45.55
N ALA A 29 -17.33 -40.91 -44.34
CA ALA A 29 -16.44 -41.76 -43.57
C ALA A 29 -16.83 -41.68 -42.09
N MET A 30 -17.48 -42.73 -41.60
CA MET A 30 -17.72 -42.95 -40.16
C MET A 30 -16.36 -43.22 -39.50
N SER A 31 -15.75 -42.19 -38.94
CA SER A 31 -14.55 -42.35 -38.10
C SER A 31 -15.02 -42.55 -36.66
N ALA A 32 -15.05 -43.80 -36.22
CA ALA A 32 -15.25 -44.15 -34.82
C ALA A 32 -13.99 -43.75 -34.03
N CYS A 33 -13.97 -42.51 -33.54
CA CYS A 33 -12.99 -42.11 -32.52
C CYS A 33 -13.45 -42.72 -31.19
N ALA A 34 -12.81 -43.81 -30.79
CA ALA A 34 -12.87 -44.29 -29.41
C ALA A 34 -12.34 -43.18 -28.50
N SER A 35 -13.23 -42.50 -27.79
CA SER A 35 -12.85 -41.60 -26.70
C SER A 35 -12.37 -42.46 -25.54
N ALA A 36 -11.04 -42.64 -25.44
CA ALA A 36 -10.44 -43.09 -24.19
C ALA A 36 -10.83 -42.08 -23.09
N PRO A 37 -11.33 -42.52 -21.93
CA PRO A 37 -11.56 -41.61 -20.83
C PRO A 37 -10.19 -41.10 -20.39
N MET A 38 -9.88 -39.83 -20.69
CA MET A 38 -8.78 -39.14 -20.02
C MET A 38 -9.13 -39.10 -18.54
N ARG A 39 -8.52 -39.99 -17.76
CA ARG A 39 -8.41 -39.81 -16.32
C ARG A 39 -7.66 -38.50 -16.11
N SER A 40 -8.40 -37.50 -15.63
CA SER A 40 -7.83 -36.27 -15.14
C SER A 40 -7.15 -36.59 -13.81
N ASP A 41 -5.88 -36.96 -13.86
CA ASP A 41 -5.01 -37.13 -12.68
C ASP A 41 -4.66 -35.79 -12.00
N ARG A 42 -5.47 -34.75 -12.19
CA ARG A 42 -5.34 -33.51 -11.41
C ARG A 42 -5.83 -33.77 -10.00
N ASN A 43 -4.87 -34.05 -9.13
CA ASN A 43 -5.03 -34.01 -7.68
C ASN A 43 -5.60 -32.62 -7.32
N PRO A 44 -6.72 -32.49 -6.57
CA PRO A 44 -7.30 -31.20 -6.18
C PRO A 44 -6.34 -30.28 -5.38
N SER A 45 -5.18 -30.82 -4.98
CA SER A 45 -4.13 -30.16 -4.21
C SER A 45 -3.20 -29.25 -5.02
N ASP A 46 -3.30 -29.20 -6.36
CA ASP A 46 -2.51 -28.29 -7.21
C ASP A 46 -3.16 -26.91 -7.41
N ALA A 47 -4.17 -26.57 -6.62
CA ALA A 47 -4.67 -25.20 -6.57
C ALA A 47 -3.59 -24.29 -5.94
N PRO A 48 -3.21 -23.16 -6.58
CA PRO A 48 -2.23 -22.25 -6.00
C PRO A 48 -2.70 -21.82 -4.60
N ALA A 49 -1.83 -21.97 -3.61
CA ALA A 49 -2.10 -21.55 -2.25
C ALA A 49 -2.50 -20.07 -2.25
N GLN A 50 -3.64 -19.75 -1.65
CA GLN A 50 -4.10 -18.38 -1.54
C GLN A 50 -3.13 -17.61 -0.64
N VAL A 51 -2.51 -16.55 -1.18
CA VAL A 51 -1.58 -15.69 -0.43
C VAL A 51 -2.32 -15.11 0.77
N ALA A 52 -1.75 -15.25 1.97
CA ALA A 52 -2.36 -14.73 3.18
C ALA A 52 -2.40 -13.19 3.14
N ALA A 53 -3.43 -12.59 3.72
CA ALA A 53 -3.61 -11.14 3.72
C ALA A 53 -2.39 -10.35 4.26
N PRO A 54 -1.74 -10.75 5.38
CA PRO A 54 -0.53 -10.09 5.85
C PRO A 54 0.63 -10.17 4.85
N ASP A 55 0.78 -11.30 4.15
CA ASP A 55 1.84 -11.48 3.16
C ASP A 55 1.64 -10.59 1.94
N ALA A 56 0.41 -10.51 1.44
CA ALA A 56 0.04 -9.64 0.34
C ALA A 56 0.22 -8.16 0.71
N PHE A 57 -0.15 -7.77 1.94
CA PHE A 57 0.03 -6.42 2.45
C PHE A 57 1.51 -6.03 2.56
N PHE A 58 2.33 -6.90 3.15
CA PHE A 58 3.77 -6.67 3.29
C PHE A 58 4.45 -6.60 1.91
N ALA A 59 4.09 -7.50 0.99
CA ALA A 59 4.59 -7.48 -0.39
C ALA A 59 4.20 -6.19 -1.13
N ALA A 60 2.98 -5.68 -0.92
CA ALA A 60 2.55 -4.42 -1.50
C ALA A 60 3.45 -3.25 -1.04
N ILE A 61 3.76 -3.16 0.25
CA ILE A 61 4.67 -2.11 0.77
C ILE A 61 6.08 -2.32 0.21
N ARG A 62 6.59 -3.55 0.23
CA ARG A 62 7.93 -3.90 -0.30
C ARG A 62 8.11 -3.53 -1.77
N ALA A 63 7.05 -3.55 -2.58
CA ALA A 63 7.10 -3.14 -3.99
C ALA A 63 7.51 -1.67 -4.19
N HIS A 64 7.43 -0.84 -3.15
CA HIS A 64 7.86 0.55 -3.17
C HIS A 64 9.29 0.76 -2.63
N CYS A 65 10.07 -0.31 -2.44
CA CYS A 65 11.43 -0.19 -1.90
C CYS A 65 12.29 0.81 -2.69
N GLY A 66 13.03 1.66 -1.97
CA GLY A 66 13.86 2.74 -2.49
C GLY A 66 13.09 3.98 -2.95
N LYS A 67 11.74 3.98 -2.91
CA LYS A 67 10.92 5.12 -3.34
C LYS A 67 10.47 5.96 -2.15
N ALA A 68 10.40 7.27 -2.37
CA ALA A 68 9.89 8.23 -1.41
C ALA A 68 8.69 9.00 -1.97
N TYR A 69 7.82 9.47 -1.09
CA TYR A 69 6.54 10.09 -1.46
C TYR A 69 6.19 11.25 -0.54
N ALA A 70 5.62 12.31 -1.12
CA ALA A 70 5.12 13.44 -0.37
C ALA A 70 3.80 13.10 0.34
N GLY A 71 3.66 13.57 1.57
CA GLY A 71 2.51 13.33 2.43
C GLY A 71 1.69 14.59 2.72
N ILE A 72 0.41 14.40 3.05
CA ILE A 72 -0.49 15.45 3.51
C ILE A 72 -1.27 14.93 4.72
N VAL A 73 -1.37 15.76 5.78
CA VAL A 73 -2.24 15.47 6.92
C VAL A 73 -3.71 15.50 6.45
N ARG A 74 -4.42 14.40 6.63
CA ARG A 74 -5.85 14.25 6.32
C ARG A 74 -6.74 14.39 7.56
N ALA A 75 -6.21 14.07 8.72
CA ALA A 75 -6.89 14.27 10.00
C ALA A 75 -5.87 14.56 11.10
N ASP A 76 -6.17 15.51 11.97
CA ASP A 76 -5.47 15.73 13.24
C ASP A 76 -6.49 16.26 14.26
N THR A 77 -7.30 15.33 14.78
CA THR A 77 -8.48 15.64 15.60
C THR A 77 -8.35 15.00 16.99
N PRO A 78 -8.68 15.70 18.08
CA PRO A 78 -8.71 17.17 18.14
C PRO A 78 -7.33 17.75 17.76
N PRO A 79 -7.28 18.95 17.18
CA PRO A 79 -6.01 19.55 16.79
C PRO A 79 -5.15 19.81 18.04
N PRO A 80 -3.90 19.35 18.08
CA PRO A 80 -3.00 19.68 19.17
C PRO A 80 -2.65 21.17 19.11
N ALA A 81 -2.37 21.78 20.26
CA ALA A 81 -1.99 23.20 20.32
C ALA A 81 -0.78 23.53 19.43
N ASN A 82 0.17 22.60 19.35
CA ASN A 82 1.35 22.66 18.49
C ASN A 82 1.48 21.33 17.75
N SER A 83 0.93 21.23 16.54
CA SER A 83 1.13 20.05 15.70
C SER A 83 2.54 20.08 15.11
N PRO A 84 3.39 19.07 15.35
CA PRO A 84 4.72 19.02 14.76
C PRO A 84 4.67 18.87 13.24
N PHE A 85 3.52 18.49 12.69
CA PHE A 85 3.29 18.23 11.27
C PHE A 85 2.72 19.42 10.50
N ALA A 86 2.24 20.46 11.20
CA ALA A 86 1.64 21.63 10.56
C ALA A 86 2.70 22.43 9.79
N ASP A 87 2.37 22.81 8.55
CA ASP A 87 3.21 23.64 7.67
C ASP A 87 4.63 23.10 7.44
N ARG A 88 4.81 21.77 7.53
CA ARG A 88 6.07 21.09 7.23
C ARG A 88 5.93 20.18 6.02
N PRO A 89 6.95 20.11 5.14
CA PRO A 89 7.03 19.03 4.15
C PRO A 89 7.03 17.67 4.87
N LEU A 90 6.15 16.78 4.43
CA LEU A 90 6.02 15.43 4.94
C LEU A 90 6.52 14.47 3.86
N VAL A 91 7.50 13.63 4.18
CA VAL A 91 8.04 12.66 3.21
C VAL A 91 8.18 11.31 3.88
N MET A 92 7.55 10.28 3.32
CA MET A 92 7.88 8.91 3.68
C MET A 92 8.88 8.33 2.68
N HIS A 93 9.75 7.44 3.13
CA HIS A 93 10.68 6.71 2.27
C HIS A 93 10.61 5.24 2.65
N VAL A 94 10.24 4.34 1.72
CA VAL A 94 10.33 2.90 1.95
C VAL A 94 11.79 2.49 1.69
N ARG A 95 12.65 2.58 2.71
CA ARG A 95 14.11 2.63 2.53
C ARG A 95 14.79 1.26 2.53
N GLU A 96 14.52 0.46 3.55
CA GLU A 96 15.19 -0.84 3.75
C GLU A 96 14.13 -1.93 3.73
N CYS A 97 14.30 -2.93 2.87
CA CYS A 97 13.30 -3.98 2.66
C CYS A 97 13.98 -5.34 2.64
N GLY A 98 14.05 -5.96 3.81
CA GLY A 98 14.41 -7.37 3.95
C GLY A 98 13.21 -8.29 3.69
N ASP A 99 13.44 -9.59 3.86
CA ASP A 99 12.36 -10.57 3.72
C ASP A 99 11.37 -10.49 4.89
N ASP A 100 11.87 -10.19 6.09
CA ASP A 100 11.08 -10.15 7.33
C ASP A 100 10.86 -8.75 7.90
N GLU A 101 11.59 -7.73 7.44
CA GLU A 101 11.48 -6.37 7.97
C GLU A 101 11.49 -5.33 6.85
N ILE A 102 10.60 -4.34 6.94
CA ILE A 102 10.62 -3.12 6.13
C ILE A 102 10.74 -1.93 7.07
N ARG A 103 11.69 -1.04 6.78
CA ARG A 103 11.90 0.21 7.51
C ARG A 103 11.52 1.40 6.65
N ILE A 104 10.59 2.19 7.16
CA ILE A 104 9.96 3.30 6.45
C ILE A 104 10.22 4.60 7.24
N PRO A 105 11.34 5.29 6.98
CA PRO A 105 11.55 6.64 7.51
C PRO A 105 10.43 7.61 7.16
N PHE A 106 10.04 8.41 8.15
CA PHE A 106 9.06 9.48 8.01
C PHE A 106 9.66 10.82 8.44
N HIS A 107 9.95 11.67 7.45
CA HIS A 107 10.57 12.98 7.61
C HIS A 107 9.52 14.07 7.76
N VAL A 108 9.76 14.98 8.70
CA VAL A 108 8.90 16.14 8.98
C VAL A 108 9.75 17.40 8.89
N GLY A 109 9.81 18.01 7.72
CA GLY A 109 10.84 18.99 7.40
C GLY A 109 12.23 18.41 7.62
N GLU A 110 13.03 19.07 8.47
CA GLU A 110 14.39 18.63 8.83
C GLU A 110 14.44 17.59 9.95
N ASP A 111 13.30 17.27 10.57
CA ASP A 111 13.23 16.23 11.60
C ASP A 111 13.22 14.85 10.95
N ARG A 112 14.27 14.08 11.25
CA ARG A 112 14.56 12.76 10.68
C ARG A 112 14.53 11.64 11.73
N SER A 113 13.88 11.90 12.87
CA SER A 113 13.88 11.02 14.03
C SER A 113 13.06 9.74 13.86
N ARG A 114 12.08 9.71 12.95
CA ARG A 114 11.01 8.71 12.96
C ARG A 114 11.18 7.67 11.86
N THR A 115 11.11 6.40 12.24
CA THR A 115 11.04 5.28 11.30
C THR A 115 9.95 4.32 11.75
N TRP A 116 9.03 3.99 10.84
CA TRP A 116 8.12 2.87 11.04
C TRP A 116 8.83 1.57 10.68
N VAL A 117 8.81 0.61 11.58
CA VAL A 117 9.42 -0.71 11.39
C VAL A 117 8.29 -1.73 11.32
N LEU A 118 8.08 -2.27 10.12
CA LEU A 118 7.08 -3.30 9.86
C LEU A 118 7.78 -4.65 9.78
N THR A 119 7.46 -5.56 10.70
CA THR A 119 8.13 -6.86 10.84
C THR A 119 7.14 -8.00 10.69
N ARG A 120 7.53 -9.05 9.97
CA ARG A 120 6.81 -10.32 9.92
C ARG A 120 6.98 -11.06 11.25
N THR A 121 5.89 -11.61 11.76
CA THR A 121 5.90 -12.46 12.96
C THR A 121 5.28 -13.81 12.63
N ALA A 122 5.43 -14.78 13.53
CA ALA A 122 4.79 -16.08 13.38
C ALA A 122 3.25 -15.99 13.32
N SER A 123 2.66 -14.91 13.86
CA SER A 123 1.21 -14.70 13.95
C SER A 123 0.66 -13.63 13.02
N GLY A 124 1.51 -12.95 12.24
CA GLY A 124 1.08 -11.87 11.33
C GLY A 124 2.15 -10.81 11.16
N LEU A 125 1.80 -9.55 11.48
CA LEU A 125 2.67 -8.40 11.34
C LEU A 125 2.78 -7.65 12.66
N ARG A 126 3.93 -7.01 12.86
CA ARG A 126 4.21 -6.08 13.95
C ARG A 126 4.58 -4.73 13.37
N LEU A 127 4.05 -3.67 13.96
CA LEU A 127 4.49 -2.31 13.70
C LEU A 127 5.16 -1.75 14.94
N LYS A 128 6.39 -1.25 14.82
CA LYS A 128 7.07 -0.46 15.86
C LYS A 128 7.51 0.90 15.31
N HIS A 129 7.71 1.85 16.20
CA HIS A 129 8.19 3.20 15.90
C HIS A 129 9.59 3.35 16.45
N ASP A 130 10.60 3.34 15.58
CA ASP A 130 11.98 3.63 15.95
C ASP A 130 12.19 5.14 15.93
N HIS A 131 12.33 5.72 17.11
CA HIS A 131 12.64 7.12 17.33
C HIS A 131 14.09 7.27 17.79
N ARG A 132 14.83 8.14 17.08
CA ARG A 132 16.24 8.44 17.36
C ARG A 132 16.46 9.93 17.56
N HIS A 133 17.43 10.26 18.40
CA HIS A 133 17.99 11.60 18.50
C HIS A 133 18.89 11.91 17.30
N HIS A 134 19.27 13.17 17.12
CA HIS A 134 20.12 13.62 16.00
C HIS A 134 21.46 12.88 15.92
N ASP A 135 22.03 12.48 17.05
CA ASP A 135 23.26 11.69 17.13
C ASP A 135 23.06 10.19 16.84
N GLY A 136 21.83 9.76 16.58
CA GLY A 136 21.45 8.38 16.29
C GLY A 136 21.18 7.51 17.53
N SER A 137 21.36 8.05 18.74
CA SER A 137 21.00 7.34 19.97
C SER A 137 19.47 7.16 20.08
N PRO A 138 18.99 6.06 20.70
CA PRO A 138 17.56 5.82 20.87
C PRO A 138 16.91 6.86 21.80
N ASP A 139 15.72 7.34 21.41
CA ASP A 139 14.86 8.14 22.29
C ASP A 139 14.34 7.27 23.46
N ALA A 140 14.03 7.86 24.61
CA ALA A 140 13.45 7.15 25.75
C ALA A 140 12.10 6.48 25.38
N VAL A 141 11.34 7.11 24.50
CA VAL A 141 10.06 6.61 23.97
C VAL A 141 10.27 6.19 22.50
N THR A 142 10.88 5.02 22.35
CA THR A 142 11.15 4.37 21.06
C THR A 142 10.71 2.90 21.09
N GLN A 143 10.72 2.24 19.95
CA GLN A 143 10.29 0.85 19.74
C GLN A 143 8.88 0.56 20.28
N TYR A 144 8.02 1.58 20.32
CA TYR A 144 6.62 1.43 20.72
C TYR A 144 5.74 1.11 19.51
N GLY A 145 4.65 0.39 19.73
CA GLY A 145 3.78 -0.09 18.67
C GLY A 145 2.94 -1.28 19.11
N GLY A 146 2.75 -2.25 18.21
CA GLY A 146 2.10 -3.51 18.56
C GLY A 146 1.98 -4.51 17.42
N ASP A 147 1.38 -5.65 17.76
CA ASP A 147 1.08 -6.73 16.84
C ASP A 147 -0.29 -6.53 16.20
N ALA A 148 -0.44 -7.01 14.96
CA ALA A 148 -1.71 -6.98 14.27
C ALA A 148 -2.76 -7.79 15.07
N ALA A 149 -3.91 -7.18 15.37
CA ALA A 149 -4.96 -7.82 16.17
C ALA A 149 -5.66 -8.99 15.45
N SER A 150 -5.54 -9.05 14.13
CA SER A 150 -6.12 -10.06 13.26
C SER A 150 -5.24 -10.21 12.02
N THR A 151 -5.64 -11.11 11.10
CA THR A 151 -4.99 -11.22 9.78
C THR A 151 -5.18 -9.98 8.89
N GLY A 152 -6.08 -9.05 9.28
CA GLY A 152 -6.35 -7.82 8.56
C GLY A 152 -6.78 -8.08 7.12
N THR A 153 -6.37 -7.19 6.21
CA THR A 153 -6.58 -7.34 4.78
C THR A 153 -5.28 -7.09 4.02
N ALA A 154 -5.27 -7.39 2.72
CA ALA A 154 -4.16 -7.02 1.85
C ALA A 154 -3.99 -5.48 1.69
N VAL A 155 -4.98 -4.69 2.16
CA VAL A 155 -5.01 -3.23 2.01
C VAL A 155 -4.81 -2.50 3.33
N ARG A 156 -5.19 -3.10 4.47
CA ARG A 156 -5.14 -2.46 5.79
C ARG A 156 -4.76 -3.45 6.88
N GLN A 157 -3.89 -3.00 7.78
CA GLN A 157 -3.50 -3.69 9.00
C GLN A 157 -3.62 -2.72 10.19
N GLU A 158 -4.06 -3.24 11.34
CA GLU A 158 -4.25 -2.46 12.57
C GLU A 158 -3.47 -3.08 13.71
N PHE A 159 -2.75 -2.24 14.44
CA PHE A 159 -1.79 -2.59 15.47
C PHE A 159 -2.21 -1.91 16.78
N PRO A 160 -3.05 -2.54 17.61
CA PRO A 160 -3.27 -2.07 18.98
C PRO A 160 -1.96 -2.09 19.76
N VAL A 161 -1.83 -1.14 20.68
CA VAL A 161 -0.65 -1.05 21.55
C VAL A 161 -0.37 -2.34 22.33
N ASP A 162 0.88 -2.80 22.26
CA ASP A 162 1.35 -3.98 22.98
C ASP A 162 1.78 -3.67 24.43
N SER A 163 1.99 -4.71 25.23
CA SER A 163 2.31 -4.59 26.65
C SER A 163 3.63 -3.86 26.91
N GLU A 164 4.66 -4.11 26.09
CA GLU A 164 5.95 -3.42 26.18
C GLU A 164 5.79 -1.91 25.97
N SER A 165 4.98 -1.52 24.98
CA SER A 165 4.66 -0.12 24.69
C SER A 165 3.83 0.51 25.80
N VAL A 166 2.90 -0.23 26.40
CA VAL A 166 2.16 0.24 27.58
C VAL A 166 3.11 0.53 28.74
N GLU A 167 4.03 -0.38 29.04
CA GLU A 167 5.03 -0.18 30.10
C GLU A 167 5.92 1.04 29.83
N ASN A 168 6.44 1.16 28.60
CA ASN A 168 7.25 2.31 28.19
C ASN A 168 6.48 3.63 28.32
N PHE A 169 5.24 3.68 27.82
CA PHE A 169 4.42 4.89 27.91
C PHE A 169 4.08 5.26 29.37
N LEU A 170 3.80 4.29 30.23
CA LEU A 170 3.55 4.56 31.65
C LEU A 170 4.80 5.10 32.35
N ALA A 171 5.97 4.52 32.10
CA ALA A 171 7.25 4.98 32.64
C ALA A 171 7.59 6.42 32.22
N ASN A 172 7.13 6.85 31.03
CA ASN A 172 7.37 8.18 30.47
C ASN A 172 6.17 9.13 30.62
N GLY A 173 5.17 8.80 31.44
CA GLY A 173 4.02 9.70 31.73
C GLY A 173 3.00 9.85 30.60
N LEU A 174 3.07 9.02 29.55
CA LEU A 174 2.22 9.06 28.36
C LEU A 174 0.94 8.23 28.52
N ARG A 175 0.19 8.43 29.61
CA ARG A 175 -0.98 7.59 29.97
C ARG A 175 -2.05 7.50 28.88
N ALA A 176 -2.24 8.53 28.06
CA ALA A 176 -3.22 8.49 26.98
C ALA A 176 -2.83 7.49 25.86
N SER A 177 -1.53 7.25 25.67
CA SER A 177 -1.00 6.41 24.60
C SER A 177 -1.18 4.91 24.84
N ILE A 178 -1.53 4.48 26.05
CA ILE A 178 -1.79 3.08 26.40
C ILE A 178 -3.08 2.52 25.76
N ARG A 179 -3.80 3.36 25.01
CA ARG A 179 -5.00 3.01 24.26
C ARG A 179 -4.86 3.29 22.77
N ASN A 180 -3.63 3.46 22.29
CA ASN A 180 -3.37 3.70 20.88
C ASN A 180 -3.70 2.46 20.04
N THR A 181 -4.28 2.72 18.88
CA THR A 181 -4.28 1.77 17.77
C THR A 181 -3.69 2.49 16.57
N TRP A 182 -2.63 1.92 16.03
CA TRP A 182 -2.05 2.37 14.77
C TRP A 182 -2.64 1.59 13.62
N ALA A 183 -2.68 2.18 12.43
CA ALA A 183 -3.00 1.45 11.22
C ALA A 183 -2.17 1.94 10.05
N ILE A 184 -1.91 1.01 9.13
CA ILE A 184 -1.33 1.32 7.83
C ILE A 184 -2.30 0.84 6.76
N GLU A 185 -2.57 1.69 5.78
CA GLU A 185 -3.30 1.34 4.56
C GLU A 185 -2.38 1.48 3.35
N ILE A 186 -2.48 0.55 2.40
CA ILE A 186 -1.84 0.65 1.10
C ILE A 186 -2.80 0.22 -0.01
N GLU A 187 -3.10 1.16 -0.90
CA GLU A 187 -3.98 0.92 -2.05
C GLU A 187 -3.17 0.83 -3.33
N ARG A 188 -2.48 -0.31 -3.51
CA ARG A 188 -1.54 -0.54 -4.62
C ARG A 188 -0.61 0.67 -4.79
N ASP A 189 -0.52 1.21 -6.01
CA ASP A 189 0.32 2.35 -6.36
C ASP A 189 -0.32 3.72 -6.14
N ARG A 190 -1.53 3.81 -5.54
CA ARG A 190 -2.24 5.10 -5.42
C ARG A 190 -1.90 5.86 -4.15
N ARG A 191 -2.03 5.21 -2.99
CA ARG A 191 -1.80 5.86 -1.71
C ARG A 191 -1.35 4.92 -0.61
N PHE A 192 -0.54 5.47 0.28
CA PHE A 192 -0.20 4.91 1.58
C PHE A 192 -0.79 5.81 2.66
N VAL A 193 -1.43 5.25 3.68
CA VAL A 193 -1.94 6.01 4.82
C VAL A 193 -1.35 5.47 6.10
N TYR A 194 -0.80 6.36 6.91
CA TYR A 194 -0.52 6.08 8.32
C TYR A 194 -1.61 6.70 9.18
N GLU A 195 -2.08 5.95 10.17
CA GLU A 195 -3.11 6.38 11.11
C GLU A 195 -2.70 6.09 12.55
N LEU A 196 -3.03 7.02 13.44
CA LEU A 196 -3.11 6.81 14.88
C LEU A 196 -4.54 7.14 15.33
N SER A 197 -5.20 6.20 15.98
CA SER A 197 -6.49 6.39 16.61
C SER A 197 -6.44 6.08 18.11
N ARG A 198 -7.34 6.68 18.87
CA ARG A 198 -7.67 6.26 20.22
C ARG A 198 -9.18 6.35 20.47
N PRO A 199 -9.73 5.55 21.39
CA PRO A 199 -11.16 5.57 21.66
C PRO A 199 -11.68 6.85 22.33
N ASP A 200 -10.79 7.76 22.77
CA ASP A 200 -11.16 9.08 23.29
C ASP A 200 -11.50 10.10 22.18
N GLY A 201 -11.47 9.67 20.92
CA GLY A 201 -11.74 10.51 19.75
C GLY A 201 -10.49 11.07 19.09
N ARG A 202 -9.28 10.76 19.59
CA ARG A 202 -8.04 11.09 18.88
C ARG A 202 -7.99 10.37 17.53
N LEU A 203 -7.80 11.11 16.46
CA LEU A 203 -7.53 10.60 15.11
C LEU A 203 -6.47 11.44 14.41
N PHE A 204 -5.36 10.81 14.03
CA PHE A 204 -4.32 11.38 13.19
C PHE A 204 -4.20 10.54 11.92
N ARG A 205 -4.18 11.18 10.75
CA ARG A 205 -3.96 10.50 9.47
C ARG A 205 -3.05 11.31 8.58
N VAL A 206 -2.03 10.67 8.02
CA VAL A 206 -1.18 11.21 6.96
C VAL A 206 -1.30 10.30 5.76
N GLU A 207 -1.62 10.88 4.61
CA GLU A 207 -1.73 10.18 3.32
C GLU A 207 -0.57 10.59 2.42
N PHE A 208 0.10 9.60 1.82
CA PHE A 208 1.19 9.77 0.88
C PHE A 208 0.75 9.32 -0.51
N ASP A 209 1.06 10.15 -1.51
CA ASP A 209 0.71 9.91 -2.91
C ASP A 209 1.72 8.96 -3.54
N LEU A 210 1.31 7.70 -3.76
CA LEU A 210 2.19 6.67 -4.32
C LEU A 210 2.34 6.76 -5.85
N ASP A 211 1.48 7.52 -6.53
CA ASP A 211 1.52 7.69 -7.98
C ASP A 211 2.64 8.66 -8.41
N ARG A 212 3.15 9.47 -7.47
CA ARG A 212 4.15 10.52 -7.73
C ARG A 212 5.36 10.41 -6.78
N PRO A 213 6.35 9.56 -7.10
CA PRO A 213 7.60 9.52 -6.35
C PRO A 213 8.30 10.87 -6.32
N VAL A 214 8.93 11.17 -5.18
CA VAL A 214 9.79 12.34 -4.99
C VAL A 214 11.25 11.90 -4.75
N PRO A 215 12.24 12.79 -4.87
CA PRO A 215 13.62 12.46 -4.49
C PRO A 215 13.68 11.92 -3.06
N ALA A 216 14.49 10.88 -2.87
CA ALA A 216 14.68 10.30 -1.54
C ALA A 216 15.30 11.35 -0.59
N PRO A 217 14.75 11.50 0.63
CA PRO A 217 15.33 12.41 1.62
C PRO A 217 16.65 11.83 2.18
N PRO A 218 17.45 12.64 2.91
CA PRO A 218 18.61 12.14 3.64
C PRO A 218 18.25 10.97 4.56
N ALA A 219 19.25 10.16 4.95
CA ALA A 219 19.04 9.07 5.89
C ALA A 219 18.35 9.55 7.20
N PRO A 220 17.46 8.72 7.79
CA PRO A 220 16.94 8.99 9.14
C PRO A 220 18.10 9.06 10.13
N TRP A 221 17.92 9.74 11.26
CA TRP A 221 18.93 9.71 12.30
C TRP A 221 19.14 8.27 12.81
N GLY A 222 20.40 7.86 12.96
CA GLY A 222 20.76 6.48 13.29
C GLY A 222 20.64 5.48 12.13
N GLY A 223 20.17 5.87 10.95
CA GLY A 223 20.22 5.04 9.74
C GLY A 223 21.57 5.15 9.03
N GLY A 224 22.09 4.00 8.56
CA GLY A 224 23.30 3.98 7.73
C GLY A 224 23.11 4.73 6.41
N SER A 225 24.20 5.24 5.82
CA SER A 225 24.24 5.94 4.53
C SER A 225 23.76 5.06 3.38
#